data_AF-A0A845UHH8-F1
#
_entry.id   AF-A0A845UHH8-F1
#
_cell.length_a   1.000
_cell.length_b   1.000
_cell.length_c   1.000
_cell.angle_alpha   90.00
_cell.angle_beta   90.00
_cell.angle_gamma   90.00
#
_symmetry.space_group_name_H-M   'P 1'
#
loop_
_entity.id
_entity.type
_entity.pdbx_description
1 polymer ?
#
loop_
_entity_poly.entity_id
_entity_poly.type
_entity_poly.pdbx_seq_one_letter_code
_entity_poly.pdbx_strand_id
1 'polypeptide(L)'
;MGCALITHADCLDHLTPDGHPEQVARLDHVLHALQGLDLLRLAAPRCEDRDILRVHPQAYLDRLSGALPGEGLIPLDEDTWLSPRSLEAARRAVGGAVRAVDAVLAGEVKTAFCATRPPGHHAEAETPMGFCLFGNAAIAAKHALDHHGLERVAIVDFDVHHGNGTQALLWDEPRALVVTSQQYPLWPGTGAADETGGHHNVLNLPLPPGSGGAEMRAAYAAQAFPRLEAFRPELVIVSAGFDAHADDPLAELNWHEEDFEWLTRELCRIAQGTAQGRVVSLLEGGYDLRALADSARVHVEELIEAGR
;
A
#
# COMPACT_ATOMS: atom_id res chain seq x y z
N MET A 1 17.53 -3.18 -15.88
CA MET A 1 17.56 -2.82 -14.44
C MET A 1 16.73 -3.87 -13.71
N GLY A 2 16.57 -3.83 -12.39
CA GLY A 2 15.90 -4.91 -11.65
C GLY A 2 14.73 -4.43 -10.80
N CYS A 3 14.16 -5.37 -10.04
CA CYS A 3 13.18 -5.12 -8.99
C CYS A 3 13.81 -5.35 -7.61
N ALA A 4 13.54 -4.48 -6.64
CA ALA A 4 13.95 -4.67 -5.26
C ALA A 4 12.84 -5.33 -4.42
N LEU A 5 13.24 -6.19 -3.49
CA LEU A 5 12.39 -6.64 -2.38
C LEU A 5 12.90 -6.01 -1.09
N ILE A 6 12.06 -5.23 -0.43
CA ILE A 6 12.38 -4.52 0.81
C ILE A 6 11.56 -5.10 1.96
N THR A 7 12.23 -5.58 3.01
CA THR A 7 11.60 -6.16 4.20
C THR A 7 12.53 -6.09 5.42
N HIS A 8 12.02 -6.39 6.62
CA HIS A 8 12.84 -6.48 7.84
C HIS A 8 12.23 -7.45 8.86
N ALA A 9 13.09 -8.09 9.65
CA ALA A 9 12.66 -9.06 10.67
C ALA A 9 11.75 -8.43 11.74
N ASP A 10 12.02 -7.20 12.19
CA ASP A 10 11.13 -6.48 13.13
C ASP A 10 9.66 -6.38 12.65
N CYS A 11 9.36 -6.50 11.35
CA CYS A 11 7.97 -6.55 10.86
C CYS A 11 7.20 -7.81 11.31
N LEU A 12 7.91 -8.86 11.74
CA LEU A 12 7.35 -10.07 12.33
C LEU A 12 7.04 -9.90 13.83
N ASP A 13 7.59 -8.86 14.47
CA ASP A 13 7.40 -8.60 15.90
C ASP A 13 6.13 -7.77 16.18
N HIS A 14 5.44 -7.28 15.14
CA HIS A 14 4.10 -6.70 15.29
C HIS A 14 3.08 -7.82 15.55
N LEU A 15 2.82 -8.06 16.84
CA LEU A 15 1.86 -9.07 17.28
C LEU A 15 0.45 -8.49 17.38
N THR A 16 -0.51 -9.31 16.96
CA THR A 16 -1.96 -9.10 17.04
C THR A 16 -2.58 -10.25 17.84
N PRO A 17 -3.83 -10.13 18.34
CA PRO A 17 -4.48 -11.20 19.09
C PRO A 17 -4.62 -12.50 18.29
N ASP A 18 -4.73 -13.63 18.99
CA ASP A 18 -4.97 -14.92 18.34
C ASP A 18 -6.27 -14.88 17.50
N GLY A 19 -6.19 -15.35 16.25
CA GLY A 19 -7.31 -15.33 15.30
C GLY A 19 -7.51 -14.00 14.58
N HIS A 20 -6.71 -12.98 14.86
CA HIS A 20 -6.73 -11.73 14.12
C HIS A 20 -6.29 -11.95 12.66
N PRO A 21 -6.99 -11.41 11.65
CA PRO A 21 -6.67 -11.65 10.24
C PRO A 21 -5.30 -11.07 9.85
N GLU A 22 -4.94 -9.90 10.38
CA GLU A 22 -3.61 -9.28 10.23
C GLU A 22 -2.55 -10.00 11.10
N GLN A 23 -2.29 -11.27 10.79
CA GLN A 23 -1.37 -12.15 11.53
C GLN A 23 0.05 -12.16 10.94
N VAL A 24 1.04 -12.47 11.77
CA VAL A 24 2.47 -12.58 11.38
C VAL A 24 2.69 -13.53 10.20
N ALA A 25 1.92 -14.64 10.15
CA ALA A 25 2.03 -15.65 9.10
C ALA A 25 1.83 -15.09 7.69
N ARG A 26 1.11 -13.96 7.52
CA ARG A 26 0.95 -13.27 6.23
C ARG A 26 2.30 -12.94 5.59
N LEU A 27 3.19 -12.32 6.37
CA LEU A 27 4.49 -11.91 5.87
C LEU A 27 5.40 -13.11 5.61
N ASP A 28 5.36 -14.13 6.46
CA ASP A 28 6.12 -15.37 6.23
C ASP A 28 5.72 -16.05 4.92
N HIS A 29 4.41 -16.15 4.65
CA HIS A 29 3.86 -16.73 3.43
C HIS A 29 4.27 -15.94 2.17
N VAL A 30 4.13 -14.61 2.20
CA VAL A 30 4.59 -13.74 1.10
C VAL A 30 6.09 -13.92 0.88
N LEU A 31 6.91 -13.80 1.92
CA LEU A 31 8.37 -13.94 1.78
C LEU A 31 8.78 -15.32 1.27
N HIS A 32 8.08 -16.39 1.67
CA HIS A 32 8.29 -17.73 1.15
C HIS A 32 7.95 -17.84 -0.34
N ALA A 33 6.80 -17.33 -0.76
CA ALA A 33 6.37 -17.35 -2.17
C ALA A 33 7.32 -16.56 -3.09
N LEU A 34 8.02 -15.55 -2.57
CA LEU A 34 9.02 -14.76 -3.28
C LEU A 34 10.44 -15.36 -3.23
N GLN A 35 10.63 -16.55 -2.65
CA GLN A 35 11.90 -17.25 -2.71
C GLN A 35 12.22 -17.69 -4.16
N GLY A 36 13.50 -17.61 -4.54
CA GLY A 36 13.97 -18.00 -5.88
C GLY A 36 13.73 -16.99 -6.99
N LEU A 37 12.96 -15.92 -6.75
CA LEU A 37 12.82 -14.81 -7.70
C LEU A 37 14.10 -13.94 -7.73
N ASP A 38 14.42 -13.40 -8.91
CA ASP A 38 15.57 -12.53 -9.16
C ASP A 38 15.29 -11.11 -8.68
N LEU A 39 15.46 -10.90 -7.37
CA LEU A 39 15.15 -9.65 -6.66
C LEU A 39 16.40 -9.12 -5.95
N LEU A 40 16.63 -7.81 -6.05
CA LEU A 40 17.59 -7.12 -5.18
C LEU A 40 17.00 -7.04 -3.76
N ARG A 41 17.53 -7.85 -2.84
CA ARG A 41 17.03 -7.88 -1.46
C ARG A 41 17.68 -6.77 -0.64
N LEU A 42 16.85 -5.86 -0.14
CA LEU A 42 17.26 -4.72 0.68
C LEU A 42 16.58 -4.80 2.05
N ALA A 43 17.30 -4.41 3.11
CA ALA A 43 16.70 -4.28 4.43
C ALA A 43 15.86 -3.00 4.49
N ALA A 44 14.65 -3.08 5.05
CA ALA A 44 13.87 -1.89 5.37
C ALA A 44 14.57 -1.14 6.53
N PRO A 45 15.07 0.09 6.30
CA PRO A 45 15.64 0.86 7.39
C PRO A 45 14.56 1.25 8.39
N ARG A 46 14.96 1.62 9.60
CA ARG A 46 14.06 2.30 10.53
C ARG A 46 13.93 3.75 10.09
N CYS A 47 12.71 4.24 9.88
CA CYS A 47 12.50 5.65 9.54
C CYS A 47 12.84 6.60 10.70
N GLU A 48 13.06 7.87 10.36
CA GLU A 48 13.14 8.96 11.32
C GLU A 48 11.76 9.57 11.55
N ASP A 49 11.57 10.27 12.69
CA ASP A 49 10.29 10.95 13.00
C ASP A 49 9.89 11.93 11.90
N ARG A 50 10.86 12.62 11.29
CA ARG A 50 10.62 13.56 10.19
C ARG A 50 9.87 12.93 9.00
N ASP A 51 9.99 11.62 8.79
CA ASP A 51 9.32 10.92 7.70
C ASP A 51 7.84 10.74 8.03
N ILE A 52 7.53 10.32 9.26
CA ILE A 52 6.15 10.20 9.78
C ILE A 52 5.47 11.57 9.84
N LEU A 53 6.21 12.59 10.27
CA LEU A 53 5.72 13.97 10.43
C LEU A 53 5.38 14.67 9.12
N ARG A 54 5.63 14.04 7.96
CA ARG A 54 5.19 14.54 6.65
C ARG A 54 3.67 14.55 6.50
N VAL A 55 2.98 13.63 7.18
CA VAL A 55 1.52 13.45 7.06
C VAL A 55 0.80 13.35 8.40
N HIS A 56 1.49 12.91 9.46
CA HIS A 56 0.92 12.85 10.81
C HIS A 56 1.47 13.97 11.70
N PRO A 57 0.66 14.63 12.54
CA PRO A 57 1.17 15.62 13.48
C PRO A 57 1.97 14.97 14.62
N GLN A 58 2.84 15.75 15.28
CA GLN A 58 3.64 15.26 16.41
C GLN A 58 2.77 14.65 17.53
N ALA A 59 1.61 15.25 17.82
CA ALA A 59 0.68 14.77 18.82
C ALA A 59 0.18 13.34 18.54
N TYR A 60 0.02 12.96 17.27
CA TYR A 60 -0.34 11.60 16.88
C TYR A 60 0.76 10.59 17.22
N LEU A 61 2.00 10.91 16.84
CA LEU A 61 3.17 10.08 17.12
C LEU A 61 3.41 9.94 18.63
N ASP A 62 3.26 11.04 19.38
CA ASP A 62 3.40 11.04 20.84
C ASP A 62 2.32 10.17 21.49
N ARG A 63 1.07 10.25 21.03
CA ARG A 63 -0.04 9.44 21.55
C ARG A 63 0.20 7.95 21.30
N LEU A 64 0.61 7.55 20.08
CA LEU A 64 0.93 6.15 19.79
C LEU A 64 2.11 5.67 20.64
N SER A 65 3.15 6.49 20.77
CA SER A 65 4.34 6.17 21.58
C SER A 65 4.01 6.02 23.06
N GLY A 66 3.14 6.88 23.59
CA GLY A 66 2.66 6.82 24.97
C GLY A 66 1.67 5.68 25.24
N ALA A 67 0.99 5.18 24.21
CA ALA A 67 0.11 4.02 24.30
C ALA A 67 0.88 2.69 24.28
N LEU A 68 2.10 2.65 23.73
CA LEU A 68 2.85 1.41 23.54
C LEU A 68 2.96 0.59 24.84
N PRO A 69 2.45 -0.66 24.87
CA PRO A 69 2.50 -1.46 26.08
C PRO A 69 3.91 -1.98 26.34
N GLY A 70 4.29 -2.07 27.62
CA GLY A 70 5.54 -2.74 28.01
C GLY A 70 5.48 -4.26 27.82
N GLU A 71 4.30 -4.85 27.93
CA GLU A 71 3.99 -6.27 27.74
C GLU A 71 2.54 -6.45 27.29
N GLY A 72 2.22 -7.57 26.64
CA GLY A 72 0.87 -7.87 26.18
C GLY A 72 0.42 -7.05 24.97
N LEU A 73 -0.89 -7.07 24.72
CA LEU A 73 -1.53 -6.39 23.60
C LEU A 73 -2.54 -5.37 24.11
N ILE A 74 -2.64 -4.21 23.44
CA ILE A 74 -3.69 -3.23 23.72
C ILE A 74 -4.46 -2.89 22.43
N PRO A 75 -5.78 -2.72 22.49
CA PRO A 75 -6.55 -2.23 21.36
C PRO A 75 -6.43 -0.69 21.26
N LEU A 76 -6.28 -0.18 20.05
CA LEU A 76 -6.44 1.24 19.73
C LEU A 76 -7.87 1.56 19.29
N ASP A 77 -8.51 0.61 18.61
CA ASP A 77 -9.93 0.58 18.25
C ASP A 77 -10.44 -0.88 18.24
N GLU A 78 -11.48 -1.19 17.44
CA GLU A 78 -12.07 -2.54 17.39
C GLU A 78 -11.12 -3.59 16.79
N ASP A 79 -10.21 -3.18 15.90
CA ASP A 79 -9.46 -4.10 15.04
C ASP A 79 -7.96 -3.74 14.93
N THR A 80 -7.52 -2.61 15.46
CA THR A 80 -6.14 -2.15 15.43
C THR A 80 -5.49 -2.31 16.79
N TRP A 81 -4.36 -2.99 16.84
CA TRP A 81 -3.71 -3.38 18.10
C TRP A 81 -2.26 -2.89 18.21
N LEU A 82 -1.80 -2.65 19.43
CA LEU A 82 -0.39 -2.47 19.74
C LEU A 82 0.14 -3.62 20.60
N SER A 83 1.34 -4.06 20.25
CA SER A 83 2.24 -4.91 21.02
C SER A 83 3.53 -4.12 21.30
N PRO A 84 4.43 -4.58 22.18
CA PRO A 84 5.63 -3.82 22.56
C PRO A 84 6.57 -3.46 21.40
N ARG A 85 6.45 -4.14 20.26
CA ARG A 85 7.30 -3.94 19.07
C ARG A 85 6.56 -3.33 17.88
N SER A 86 5.25 -3.04 18.01
CA SER A 86 4.42 -2.48 16.93
C SER A 86 4.99 -1.20 16.33
N LEU A 87 5.47 -0.27 17.16
CA LEU A 87 6.01 0.99 16.65
C LEU A 87 7.35 0.84 15.93
N GLU A 88 8.20 -0.10 16.37
CA GLU A 88 9.44 -0.38 15.65
C GLU A 88 9.15 -1.07 14.31
N ALA A 89 8.20 -2.01 14.28
CA ALA A 89 7.71 -2.63 13.04
C ALA A 89 7.13 -1.58 12.06
N ALA A 90 6.27 -0.68 12.54
CA ALA A 90 5.67 0.38 11.74
C ALA A 90 6.73 1.36 11.19
N ARG A 91 7.78 1.66 11.97
CA ARG A 91 8.93 2.44 11.49
C ARG A 91 9.74 1.73 10.41
N ARG A 92 9.77 0.39 10.40
CA ARG A 92 10.35 -0.38 9.29
C ARG A 92 9.46 -0.33 8.05
N ALA A 93 8.14 -0.40 8.20
CA ALA A 93 7.22 -0.27 7.07
C ALA A 93 7.39 1.10 6.38
N VAL A 94 7.34 2.19 7.15
CA VAL A 94 7.60 3.55 6.65
C VAL A 94 9.00 3.69 6.05
N GLY A 95 10.03 3.20 6.75
CA GLY A 95 11.41 3.30 6.28
C GLY A 95 11.66 2.48 5.01
N GLY A 96 10.99 1.33 4.87
CA GLY A 96 11.00 0.53 3.65
C GLY A 96 10.39 1.28 2.47
N ALA A 97 9.22 1.91 2.68
CA ALA A 97 8.56 2.72 1.66
C ALA A 97 9.43 3.90 1.20
N VAL A 98 10.06 4.62 2.14
CA VAL A 98 11.01 5.71 1.85
C VAL A 98 12.22 5.18 1.06
N ARG A 99 12.82 4.06 1.51
CA ARG A 99 13.97 3.44 0.85
C ARG A 99 13.65 2.99 -0.57
N ALA A 100 12.43 2.51 -0.82
CA ALA A 100 11.97 2.09 -2.13
C ALA A 100 11.90 3.27 -3.11
N VAL A 101 11.32 4.39 -2.66
CA VAL A 101 11.30 5.65 -3.42
C VAL A 101 12.72 6.11 -3.74
N ASP A 102 13.61 6.12 -2.76
CA ASP A 102 15.02 6.49 -2.96
C ASP A 102 15.71 5.58 -4.00
N ALA A 103 15.51 4.26 -3.91
CA ALA A 103 16.11 3.28 -4.81
C ALA A 103 15.71 3.51 -6.27
N VAL A 104 14.39 3.72 -6.48
CA VAL A 104 13.78 3.86 -7.79
C VAL A 104 14.14 5.21 -8.42
N LEU A 105 14.17 6.29 -7.62
CA LEU A 105 14.57 7.62 -8.12
C LEU A 105 16.07 7.74 -8.35
N ALA A 106 16.90 7.05 -7.58
CA ALA A 106 18.35 6.97 -7.81
C ALA A 106 18.73 6.08 -9.00
N GLY A 107 17.78 5.31 -9.55
CA GLY A 107 18.03 4.37 -10.64
C GLY A 107 18.80 3.11 -10.22
N GLU A 108 18.83 2.78 -8.93
CA GLU A 108 19.39 1.51 -8.43
C GLU A 108 18.54 0.32 -8.93
N VAL A 109 17.22 0.51 -8.96
CA VAL A 109 16.21 -0.40 -9.51
C VAL A 109 15.16 0.41 -10.25
N LYS A 110 14.37 -0.23 -11.11
CA LYS A 110 13.21 0.43 -11.74
C LYS A 110 11.95 0.29 -10.89
N THR A 111 11.80 -0.88 -10.27
CA THR A 111 10.63 -1.25 -9.48
C THR A 111 11.05 -1.74 -8.10
N ALA A 112 10.16 -1.61 -7.12
CA ALA A 112 10.39 -2.13 -5.78
C ALA A 112 9.09 -2.62 -5.15
N PHE A 113 9.17 -3.72 -4.39
CA PHE A 113 8.09 -4.25 -3.57
C PHE A 113 8.51 -4.25 -2.10
N CYS A 114 7.72 -3.58 -1.25
CA CYS A 114 7.90 -3.55 0.20
C CYS A 114 6.99 -4.59 0.86
N ALA A 115 7.57 -5.74 1.20
CA ALA A 115 6.91 -6.77 1.99
C ALA A 115 7.09 -6.44 3.48
N THR A 116 6.27 -5.53 3.99
CA THR A 116 6.35 -5.03 5.38
C THR A 116 5.00 -5.09 6.08
N ARG A 117 5.01 -5.11 7.41
CA ARG A 117 3.84 -5.02 8.29
C ARG A 117 4.17 -4.14 9.49
N PRO A 118 3.20 -3.41 10.07
CA PRO A 118 1.77 -3.30 9.69
C PRO A 118 1.50 -2.55 8.37
N PRO A 119 0.28 -2.67 7.79
CA PRO A 119 -0.17 -1.89 6.63
C PRO A 119 -0.36 -0.40 6.97
N GLY A 120 -0.80 0.41 6.00
CA GLY A 120 -0.86 1.86 6.16
C GLY A 120 -2.05 2.60 5.53
N HIS A 121 -2.72 2.09 4.51
CA HIS A 121 -3.65 2.90 3.70
C HIS A 121 -4.91 3.43 4.45
N HIS A 122 -5.26 2.89 5.63
CA HIS A 122 -6.36 3.38 6.47
C HIS A 122 -5.95 4.44 7.51
N ALA A 123 -4.66 4.59 7.81
CA ALA A 123 -4.22 5.51 8.86
C ALA A 123 -4.44 6.97 8.43
N GLU A 124 -5.37 7.65 9.09
CA GLU A 124 -5.63 9.08 8.87
C GLU A 124 -4.62 9.95 9.63
N ALA A 125 -4.72 11.28 9.48
CA ALA A 125 -3.78 12.21 10.10
C ALA A 125 -3.62 11.97 11.61
N GLU A 126 -4.75 11.81 12.32
CA GLU A 126 -4.78 11.63 13.77
C GLU A 126 -5.51 10.35 14.23
N THR A 127 -5.76 9.39 13.34
CA THR A 127 -6.54 8.18 13.65
C THR A 127 -5.85 6.92 13.12
N PRO A 128 -5.34 6.02 14.00
CA PRO A 128 -4.98 4.67 13.61
C PRO A 128 -6.25 3.84 13.49
N MET A 129 -6.41 3.07 12.42
CA MET A 129 -7.59 2.22 12.19
C MET A 129 -7.32 1.19 11.10
N GLY A 130 -8.13 0.13 11.02
CA GLY A 130 -8.01 -0.89 9.97
C GLY A 130 -6.62 -1.51 9.92
N PHE A 131 -6.09 -1.85 11.09
CA PHE A 131 -4.74 -2.40 11.29
C PHE A 131 -3.59 -1.40 11.02
N CYS A 132 -3.88 -0.21 10.51
CA CYS A 132 -2.89 0.74 10.04
C CYS A 132 -2.45 1.71 11.14
N LEU A 133 -1.13 1.84 11.32
CA LEU A 133 -0.55 2.79 12.29
C LEU A 133 -0.02 4.07 11.65
N PHE A 134 0.52 4.01 10.43
CA PHE A 134 1.02 5.17 9.69
C PHE A 134 0.64 5.05 8.21
N GLY A 135 0.36 6.18 7.56
CA GLY A 135 0.01 6.25 6.15
C GLY A 135 1.21 6.00 5.24
N ASN A 136 1.65 4.74 5.12
CA ASN A 136 2.88 4.34 4.44
C ASN A 136 2.98 4.89 3.01
N ALA A 137 1.94 4.69 2.19
CA ALA A 137 1.88 5.18 0.81
C ALA A 137 1.88 6.71 0.73
N ALA A 138 1.12 7.38 1.61
CA ALA A 138 1.08 8.84 1.68
C ALA A 138 2.45 9.43 2.11
N ILE A 139 3.14 8.81 3.08
CA ILE A 139 4.50 9.21 3.47
C ILE A 139 5.47 9.04 2.32
N ALA A 140 5.42 7.92 1.59
CA ALA A 140 6.25 7.69 0.42
C ALA A 140 6.00 8.74 -0.68
N ALA A 141 4.73 9.08 -0.93
CA ALA A 141 4.36 10.12 -1.88
C ALA A 141 4.90 11.50 -1.44
N LYS A 142 4.71 11.88 -0.17
CA LYS A 142 5.23 13.15 0.36
C LYS A 142 6.74 13.20 0.40
N HIS A 143 7.42 12.07 0.61
CA HIS A 143 8.87 12.00 0.48
C HIS A 143 9.31 12.25 -0.96
N ALA A 144 8.70 11.60 -1.94
CA ALA A 144 8.97 11.84 -3.36
C ALA A 144 8.72 13.32 -3.76
N LEU A 145 7.62 13.91 -3.30
CA LEU A 145 7.26 15.30 -3.62
C LEU A 145 8.16 16.32 -2.92
N ASP A 146 8.33 16.19 -1.60
CA ASP A 146 8.93 17.25 -0.79
C ASP A 146 10.45 17.09 -0.61
N HIS A 147 10.98 15.87 -0.68
CA HIS A 147 12.43 15.63 -0.61
C HIS A 147 13.09 15.55 -1.99
N HIS A 148 12.51 14.78 -2.91
CA HIS A 148 13.05 14.60 -4.26
C HIS A 148 12.53 15.63 -5.28
N GLY A 149 11.54 16.44 -4.90
CA GLY A 149 11.06 17.54 -5.73
C GLY A 149 10.24 17.10 -6.94
N LEU A 150 9.63 15.91 -6.90
CA LEU A 150 8.68 15.50 -7.93
C LEU A 150 7.49 16.46 -7.93
N GLU A 151 6.95 16.72 -9.11
CA GLU A 151 5.77 17.55 -9.32
C GLU A 151 4.48 16.73 -9.32
N ARG A 152 4.57 15.43 -9.68
CA ARG A 152 3.40 14.56 -9.86
C ARG A 152 3.68 13.14 -9.40
N VAL A 153 2.98 12.68 -8.35
CA VAL A 153 3.05 11.30 -7.85
C VAL A 153 1.65 10.70 -7.87
N ALA A 154 1.50 9.52 -8.47
CA ALA A 154 0.23 8.79 -8.42
C ALA A 154 0.30 7.68 -7.38
N ILE A 155 -0.77 7.49 -6.62
CA ILE A 155 -1.02 6.35 -5.76
C ILE A 155 -2.18 5.58 -6.38
N VAL A 156 -1.99 4.29 -6.62
CA VAL A 156 -3.05 3.37 -7.04
C VAL A 156 -3.26 2.34 -5.95
N ASP A 157 -4.45 2.34 -5.37
CA ASP A 157 -4.86 1.45 -4.30
C ASP A 157 -5.88 0.45 -4.83
N PHE A 158 -5.50 -0.83 -4.82
CA PHE A 158 -6.38 -1.93 -5.22
C PHE A 158 -6.67 -2.89 -4.07
N ASP A 159 -6.30 -2.52 -2.84
CA ASP A 159 -6.85 -3.18 -1.66
C ASP A 159 -8.39 -3.10 -1.71
N VAL A 160 -9.06 -4.16 -1.26
CA VAL A 160 -10.52 -4.24 -1.37
C VAL A 160 -11.22 -3.20 -0.49
N HIS A 161 -10.57 -2.74 0.57
CA HIS A 161 -11.08 -1.71 1.44
C HIS A 161 -10.69 -0.33 0.91
N HIS A 162 -11.55 0.65 1.13
CA HIS A 162 -11.25 2.02 0.73
C HIS A 162 -10.01 2.54 1.47
N GLY A 163 -8.98 2.97 0.74
CA GLY A 163 -7.80 3.65 1.28
C GLY A 163 -8.08 5.05 1.85
N ASN A 164 -8.99 5.16 2.83
CA ASN A 164 -9.48 6.41 3.41
C ASN A 164 -8.37 7.25 4.05
N GLY A 165 -7.36 6.61 4.64
CA GLY A 165 -6.19 7.28 5.21
C GLY A 165 -5.38 7.97 4.13
N THR A 166 -5.02 7.25 3.07
CA THR A 166 -4.32 7.82 1.89
C THR A 166 -5.13 8.96 1.27
N GLN A 167 -6.44 8.77 1.09
CA GLN A 167 -7.34 9.80 0.58
C GLN A 167 -7.32 11.06 1.45
N ALA A 168 -7.50 10.91 2.77
CA ALA A 168 -7.55 12.04 3.71
C ALA A 168 -6.20 12.78 3.80
N LEU A 169 -5.10 12.04 3.87
CA LEU A 169 -3.75 12.61 3.99
C LEU A 169 -3.30 13.39 2.75
N LEU A 170 -3.85 13.06 1.58
CA LEU A 170 -3.51 13.69 0.30
C LEU A 170 -4.67 14.54 -0.27
N TRP A 171 -5.74 14.76 0.50
CA TRP A 171 -6.96 15.43 0.04
C TRP A 171 -6.68 16.79 -0.61
N ASP A 172 -5.84 17.61 0.02
CA ASP A 172 -5.46 18.96 -0.45
C ASP A 172 -4.04 19.01 -1.07
N GLU A 173 -3.53 17.90 -1.62
CA GLU A 173 -2.23 17.85 -2.30
C GLU A 173 -2.41 17.78 -3.83
N PRO A 174 -2.35 18.92 -4.56
CA PRO A 174 -2.60 18.96 -6.01
C PRO A 174 -1.53 18.25 -6.85
N ARG A 175 -0.37 17.95 -6.25
CA ARG A 175 0.73 17.21 -6.88
C ARG A 175 0.57 15.69 -6.75
N ALA A 176 -0.40 15.23 -5.97
CA ALA A 176 -0.74 13.82 -5.85
C ALA A 176 -1.98 13.49 -6.70
N LEU A 177 -2.09 12.25 -7.15
CA LEU A 177 -3.33 11.65 -7.65
C LEU A 177 -3.56 10.35 -6.89
N VAL A 178 -4.68 10.22 -6.20
CA VAL A 178 -5.11 8.99 -5.54
C VAL A 178 -6.18 8.33 -6.41
N VAL A 179 -5.92 7.10 -6.85
CA VAL A 179 -6.91 6.24 -7.50
C VAL A 179 -7.11 5.03 -6.60
N THR A 180 -8.32 4.80 -6.11
CA THR A 180 -8.64 3.65 -5.25
C THR A 180 -9.81 2.88 -5.84
N SER A 181 -9.71 1.55 -5.85
CA SER A 181 -10.81 0.65 -6.23
C SER A 181 -11.15 -0.28 -5.09
N GLN A 182 -12.34 -0.11 -4.52
CA GLN A 182 -12.76 -0.78 -3.30
C GLN A 182 -14.11 -1.45 -3.49
N GLN A 183 -14.40 -2.48 -2.70
CA GLN A 183 -15.77 -2.91 -2.54
C GLN A 183 -16.59 -1.80 -1.89
N TYR A 184 -17.78 -1.50 -2.42
CA TYR A 184 -18.68 -0.53 -1.85
C TYR A 184 -20.16 -0.96 -2.01
N PRO A 185 -20.94 -1.01 -0.92
CA PRO A 185 -20.57 -0.70 0.46
C PRO A 185 -19.74 -1.82 1.13
N LEU A 186 -18.72 -1.44 1.91
CA LEU A 186 -17.93 -2.27 2.83
C LEU A 186 -17.36 -1.35 3.94
N TRP A 187 -16.83 -1.92 5.03
CA TRP A 187 -15.98 -1.16 5.96
C TRP A 187 -14.83 -0.46 5.16
N PRO A 188 -14.45 0.80 5.45
CA PRO A 188 -14.88 1.66 6.56
C PRO A 188 -16.16 2.48 6.30
N GLY A 189 -16.88 2.24 5.21
CA GLY A 189 -18.12 2.95 4.87
C GLY A 189 -17.93 4.29 4.16
N THR A 190 -16.72 4.54 3.62
CA THR A 190 -16.35 5.73 2.85
C THR A 190 -15.89 5.34 1.43
N GLY A 191 -15.49 6.31 0.62
CA GLY A 191 -15.02 6.05 -0.75
C GLY A 191 -16.12 6.14 -1.78
N ALA A 192 -17.08 7.05 -1.58
CA ALA A 192 -18.10 7.33 -2.57
C ALA A 192 -17.47 7.98 -3.82
N ALA A 193 -18.07 7.74 -5.00
CA ALA A 193 -17.53 8.21 -6.28
C ALA A 193 -17.53 9.75 -6.43
N ASP A 194 -18.29 10.48 -5.61
CA ASP A 194 -18.36 11.95 -5.60
C ASP A 194 -17.33 12.61 -4.66
N GLU A 195 -16.58 11.82 -3.88
CA GLU A 195 -15.43 12.28 -3.11
C GLU A 195 -14.22 12.47 -4.04
N THR A 196 -14.06 13.67 -4.60
CA THR A 196 -13.04 13.95 -5.64
C THR A 196 -11.76 14.65 -5.16
N GLY A 197 -11.62 14.88 -3.85
CA GLY A 197 -10.49 15.61 -3.29
C GLY A 197 -10.56 17.13 -3.48
N GLY A 198 -9.71 17.88 -2.77
CA GLY A 198 -9.67 19.35 -2.81
C GLY A 198 -9.24 19.93 -4.17
N HIS A 199 -8.60 19.09 -5.01
CA HIS A 199 -8.06 19.49 -6.31
C HIS A 199 -8.49 18.56 -7.45
N HIS A 200 -9.62 17.85 -7.32
CA HIS A 200 -10.00 16.76 -8.23
C HIS A 200 -8.91 15.68 -8.35
N ASN A 201 -8.15 15.49 -7.28
CA ASN A 201 -6.98 14.64 -7.19
C ASN A 201 -7.30 13.26 -6.60
N VAL A 202 -8.57 12.95 -6.35
CA VAL A 202 -9.03 11.64 -5.88
C VAL A 202 -10.00 11.07 -6.90
N LEU A 203 -9.84 9.78 -7.22
CA LEU A 203 -10.74 8.99 -8.05
C LEU A 203 -11.08 7.69 -7.32
N ASN A 204 -12.29 7.64 -6.79
CA ASN A 204 -12.85 6.44 -6.18
C ASN A 204 -13.58 5.60 -7.24
N LEU A 205 -13.25 4.31 -7.29
CA LEU A 205 -13.86 3.31 -8.16
C LEU A 205 -14.60 2.27 -7.31
N PRO A 206 -15.78 2.61 -6.78
CA PRO A 206 -16.58 1.66 -6.00
C PRO A 206 -17.02 0.48 -6.88
N LEU A 207 -16.70 -0.73 -6.43
CA LEU A 207 -17.08 -1.99 -7.05
C LEU A 207 -18.17 -2.66 -6.20
N PRO A 208 -19.31 -3.06 -6.78
CA PRO A 208 -20.32 -3.80 -6.04
C PRO A 208 -19.79 -5.14 -5.50
N PRO A 209 -20.31 -5.64 -4.36
CA PRO A 209 -20.07 -7.02 -3.91
C PRO A 209 -20.32 -8.03 -5.03
N GLY A 210 -19.47 -9.04 -5.11
CA GLY A 210 -19.50 -10.07 -6.14
C GLY A 210 -18.78 -9.72 -7.45
N SER A 211 -18.30 -8.47 -7.62
CA SER A 211 -17.56 -8.06 -8.83
C SER A 211 -16.28 -8.87 -8.99
N GLY A 212 -16.02 -9.34 -10.21
CA GLY A 212 -14.81 -10.08 -10.54
C GLY A 212 -13.85 -9.27 -11.41
N GLY A 213 -12.89 -9.97 -12.01
CA GLY A 213 -11.90 -9.39 -12.91
C GLY A 213 -12.49 -8.58 -14.07
N ALA A 214 -13.62 -9.01 -14.65
CA ALA A 214 -14.22 -8.34 -15.80
C ALA A 214 -14.74 -6.93 -15.45
N GLU A 215 -15.45 -6.80 -14.32
CA GLU A 215 -15.96 -5.53 -13.81
C GLU A 215 -14.80 -4.60 -13.42
N MET A 216 -13.79 -5.12 -12.73
CA MET A 216 -12.58 -4.38 -12.39
C MET A 216 -11.88 -3.84 -13.64
N ARG A 217 -11.59 -4.71 -14.62
CA ARG A 217 -10.89 -4.33 -15.86
C ARG A 217 -11.65 -3.26 -16.62
N ALA A 218 -12.98 -3.36 -16.67
CA ALA A 218 -13.83 -2.35 -17.30
C ALA A 218 -13.75 -1.00 -16.57
N ALA A 219 -13.81 -0.99 -15.23
CA ALA A 219 -13.70 0.24 -14.44
C ALA A 219 -12.33 0.91 -14.61
N TYR A 220 -11.25 0.14 -14.53
CA TYR A 220 -9.88 0.64 -14.70
C TYR A 220 -9.63 1.18 -16.10
N ALA A 221 -10.03 0.43 -17.14
CA ALA A 221 -9.85 0.86 -18.54
C ALA A 221 -10.66 2.11 -18.89
N ALA A 222 -11.87 2.24 -18.33
CA ALA A 222 -12.74 3.39 -18.59
C ALA A 222 -12.33 4.65 -17.81
N GLN A 223 -11.78 4.52 -16.60
CA GLN A 223 -11.61 5.63 -15.67
C GLN A 223 -10.18 5.79 -15.15
N ALA A 224 -9.61 4.77 -14.49
CA ALA A 224 -8.29 4.85 -13.87
C ALA A 224 -7.16 5.12 -14.87
N PHE A 225 -7.04 4.28 -15.90
CA PHE A 225 -5.92 4.36 -16.83
C PHE A 225 -5.89 5.67 -17.62
N PRO A 226 -7.01 6.16 -18.19
CA PRO A 226 -7.03 7.48 -18.82
C PRO A 226 -6.66 8.60 -17.84
N ARG A 227 -7.10 8.50 -16.56
CA ARG A 227 -6.78 9.50 -15.53
C ARG A 227 -5.28 9.51 -15.20
N LEU A 228 -4.67 8.34 -15.03
CA LEU A 228 -3.23 8.20 -14.78
C LEU A 228 -2.39 8.69 -15.97
N GLU A 229 -2.75 8.30 -17.19
CA GLU A 229 -2.06 8.74 -18.40
C GLU A 229 -2.15 10.26 -18.61
N ALA A 230 -3.31 10.86 -18.33
CA ALA A 230 -3.50 12.31 -18.40
C ALA A 230 -2.74 13.06 -17.31
N PHE A 231 -2.68 12.50 -16.09
CA PHE A 231 -1.94 13.07 -14.98
C PHE A 231 -0.42 13.02 -15.22
N ARG A 232 0.08 12.04 -15.99
CA ARG A 232 1.51 11.87 -16.28
C ARG A 232 2.37 11.87 -15.01
N PRO A 233 2.18 10.90 -14.10
CA PRO A 233 2.96 10.79 -12.88
C PRO A 233 4.44 10.59 -13.20
N GLU A 234 5.30 11.08 -12.32
CA GLU A 234 6.74 10.87 -12.36
C GLU A 234 7.17 9.67 -11.50
N LEU A 235 6.27 9.17 -10.66
CA LEU A 235 6.37 7.95 -9.87
C LEU A 235 4.96 7.40 -9.66
N VAL A 236 4.81 6.08 -9.79
CA VAL A 236 3.59 5.36 -9.39
C VAL A 236 3.89 4.60 -8.10
N ILE A 237 3.09 4.86 -7.07
CA ILE A 237 3.06 4.09 -5.83
C ILE A 237 1.82 3.21 -5.86
N VAL A 238 1.96 1.96 -5.46
CA VAL A 238 0.86 1.00 -5.39
C VAL A 238 0.63 0.59 -3.94
N SER A 239 -0.58 0.81 -3.45
CA SER A 239 -1.09 0.18 -2.23
C SER A 239 -1.61 -1.20 -2.62
N ALA A 240 -0.79 -2.22 -2.40
CA ALA A 240 -1.00 -3.57 -2.90
C ALA A 240 -1.62 -4.47 -1.82
N GLY A 241 -2.93 -4.35 -1.65
CA GLY A 241 -3.75 -5.32 -0.91
C GLY A 241 -4.21 -6.45 -1.82
N PHE A 242 -4.20 -7.68 -1.30
CA PHE A 242 -4.62 -8.87 -2.05
C PHE A 242 -5.93 -9.49 -1.52
N ASP A 243 -6.70 -8.71 -0.77
CA ASP A 243 -7.98 -9.08 -0.17
C ASP A 243 -9.19 -8.91 -1.09
N ALA A 244 -8.99 -8.45 -2.32
CA ALA A 244 -10.01 -8.54 -3.37
C ALA A 244 -10.11 -9.97 -3.96
N HIS A 245 -9.24 -10.88 -3.54
CA HIS A 245 -9.23 -12.27 -4.00
C HIS A 245 -10.49 -13.01 -3.53
N ALA A 246 -11.04 -13.89 -4.38
CA ALA A 246 -12.28 -14.62 -4.11
C ALA A 246 -12.27 -15.52 -2.86
N ASP A 247 -11.08 -15.90 -2.40
CA ASP A 247 -10.88 -16.73 -1.19
C ASP A 247 -10.68 -15.89 0.08
N ASP A 248 -10.57 -14.56 -0.03
CA ASP A 248 -10.33 -13.70 1.13
C ASP A 248 -11.55 -13.63 2.06
N PRO A 249 -11.37 -13.75 3.39
CA PRO A 249 -12.50 -13.77 4.32
C PRO A 249 -13.11 -12.40 4.62
N LEU A 250 -12.47 -11.29 4.24
CA LEU A 250 -12.88 -9.95 4.69
C LEU A 250 -13.71 -9.16 3.67
N ALA A 251 -13.88 -9.67 2.45
CA ALA A 251 -14.66 -9.01 1.41
C ALA A 251 -15.40 -10.01 0.51
N GLU A 252 -16.11 -9.50 -0.50
CA GLU A 252 -16.96 -10.26 -1.40
C GLU A 252 -16.61 -10.00 -2.87
N LEU A 253 -15.44 -9.43 -3.17
CA LEU A 253 -14.93 -9.37 -4.55
C LEU A 253 -14.39 -10.74 -4.96
N ASN A 254 -14.49 -11.05 -6.25
CA ASN A 254 -14.13 -12.35 -6.82
C ASN A 254 -12.97 -12.22 -7.79
N TRP A 255 -11.87 -11.57 -7.38
CA TRP A 255 -10.67 -11.51 -8.21
C TRP A 255 -9.85 -12.78 -8.04
N HIS A 256 -9.02 -13.06 -9.03
CA HIS A 256 -8.03 -14.14 -9.00
C HIS A 256 -6.63 -13.59 -9.29
N GLU A 257 -5.61 -14.44 -9.19
CA GLU A 257 -4.22 -14.07 -9.40
C GLU A 257 -4.01 -13.39 -10.78
N GLU A 258 -4.70 -13.87 -11.83
CA GLU A 258 -4.64 -13.29 -13.18
C GLU A 258 -5.18 -11.85 -13.28
N ASP A 259 -5.98 -11.41 -12.32
CA ASP A 259 -6.49 -10.03 -12.22
C ASP A 259 -5.44 -9.10 -11.61
N PHE A 260 -4.78 -9.54 -10.54
CA PHE A 260 -3.65 -8.82 -9.96
C PHE A 260 -2.47 -8.75 -10.95
N GLU A 261 -2.16 -9.85 -11.65
CA GLU A 261 -1.16 -9.90 -12.71
C GLU A 261 -1.47 -8.84 -13.79
N TRP A 262 -2.68 -8.87 -14.34
CA TRP A 262 -3.07 -7.93 -15.39
C TRP A 262 -3.02 -6.48 -14.94
N LEU A 263 -3.56 -6.18 -13.76
CA LEU A 263 -3.60 -4.81 -13.25
C LEU A 263 -2.17 -4.29 -13.04
N THR A 264 -1.30 -5.13 -12.47
CA THR A 264 0.12 -4.78 -12.28
C THR A 264 0.82 -4.51 -13.61
N ARG A 265 0.57 -5.35 -14.62
CA ARG A 265 1.12 -5.17 -15.97
C ARG A 265 0.71 -3.84 -16.59
N GLU A 266 -0.57 -3.48 -16.50
CA GLU A 266 -1.07 -2.22 -17.05
C GLU A 266 -0.54 -1.00 -16.30
N LEU A 267 -0.46 -1.05 -14.96
CA LEU A 267 0.15 0.01 -14.17
C LEU A 267 1.64 0.19 -14.51
N CYS A 268 2.38 -0.90 -14.68
CA CYS A 268 3.78 -0.87 -15.12
C CYS A 268 3.91 -0.29 -16.53
N ARG A 269 3.01 -0.63 -17.46
CA ARG A 269 2.98 -0.07 -18.82
C ARG A 269 2.75 1.45 -18.78
N ILE A 270 1.81 1.92 -17.96
CA ILE A 270 1.54 3.35 -17.79
C ILE A 270 2.76 4.06 -17.17
N ALA A 271 3.35 3.48 -16.14
CA ALA A 271 4.57 3.99 -15.52
C ALA A 271 5.74 4.03 -16.53
N GLN A 272 5.87 3.04 -17.42
CA GLN A 272 6.87 3.05 -18.48
C GLN A 272 6.69 4.25 -19.43
N GLY A 273 5.44 4.61 -19.76
CA GLY A 273 5.12 5.75 -20.63
C GLY A 273 5.18 7.14 -19.96
N THR A 274 5.00 7.22 -18.63
CA THR A 274 4.83 8.49 -17.91
C THR A 274 5.90 8.75 -16.85
N ALA A 275 6.28 7.71 -16.10
CA ALA A 275 7.16 7.74 -14.94
C ALA A 275 8.54 7.09 -15.20
N GLN A 276 8.94 6.90 -16.47
CA GLN A 276 10.20 6.22 -16.83
C GLN A 276 10.33 4.80 -16.24
N GLY A 277 9.20 4.11 -16.05
CA GLY A 277 9.14 2.77 -15.49
C GLY A 277 9.25 2.71 -13.96
N ARG A 278 9.20 3.86 -13.26
CA ARG A 278 9.34 3.93 -11.81
C ARG A 278 8.06 3.51 -11.09
N VAL A 279 8.13 2.37 -10.39
CA VAL A 279 7.02 1.83 -9.58
C VAL A 279 7.52 1.42 -8.19
N VAL A 280 6.82 1.86 -7.15
CA VAL A 280 7.00 1.39 -5.78
C VAL A 280 5.71 0.76 -5.32
N SER A 281 5.73 -0.49 -4.87
CA SER A 281 4.56 -1.21 -4.39
C SER A 281 4.73 -1.57 -2.91
N LEU A 282 3.69 -1.34 -2.12
CA LEU A 282 3.68 -1.52 -0.67
C LEU A 282 2.61 -2.54 -0.32
N LEU A 283 2.96 -3.59 0.42
CA LEU A 283 1.98 -4.57 0.90
C LEU A 283 0.98 -3.92 1.86
N GLU A 284 -0.31 -4.08 1.58
CA GLU A 284 -1.43 -3.66 2.45
C GLU A 284 -2.16 -4.91 3.01
N GLY A 285 -3.43 -5.13 2.66
CA GLY A 285 -4.28 -6.25 3.07
C GLY A 285 -4.08 -7.58 2.32
N GLY A 286 -5.00 -8.52 2.54
CA GLY A 286 -4.96 -9.91 2.05
C GLY A 286 -4.74 -10.91 3.19
N TYR A 287 -5.74 -11.73 3.47
CA TYR A 287 -5.89 -12.45 4.75
C TYR A 287 -6.14 -13.95 4.61
N ASP A 288 -6.50 -14.46 3.41
CA ASP A 288 -6.24 -15.86 3.09
C ASP A 288 -4.75 -16.05 2.75
N LEU A 289 -4.04 -16.85 3.54
CA LEU A 289 -2.57 -16.96 3.47
C LEU A 289 -2.07 -17.55 2.14
N ARG A 290 -2.88 -18.35 1.46
CA ARG A 290 -2.49 -18.96 0.19
C ARG A 290 -2.77 -18.01 -0.96
N ALA A 291 -3.98 -17.46 -1.03
CA ALA A 291 -4.37 -16.46 -2.01
C ALA A 291 -3.47 -15.23 -1.95
N LEU A 292 -3.15 -14.75 -0.74
CA LEU A 292 -2.20 -13.65 -0.53
C LEU A 292 -0.82 -13.97 -1.13
N ALA A 293 -0.30 -15.16 -0.83
CA ALA A 293 1.03 -15.58 -1.29
C ALA A 293 1.10 -15.72 -2.82
N ASP A 294 0.09 -16.38 -3.41
CA ASP A 294 0.01 -16.63 -4.84
C ASP A 294 -0.23 -15.31 -5.62
N SER A 295 -1.11 -14.43 -5.13
CA SER A 295 -1.39 -13.10 -5.71
C SER A 295 -0.19 -12.15 -5.59
N ALA A 296 0.47 -12.10 -4.43
CA ALA A 296 1.68 -11.30 -4.26
C ALA A 296 2.81 -11.77 -5.17
N ARG A 297 2.92 -13.08 -5.40
CA ARG A 297 3.92 -13.64 -6.30
C ARG A 297 3.72 -13.17 -7.74
N VAL A 298 2.52 -13.29 -8.31
CA VAL A 298 2.27 -12.86 -9.70
C VAL A 298 2.42 -11.35 -9.87
N HIS A 299 2.04 -10.56 -8.84
CA HIS A 299 2.30 -9.12 -8.80
C HIS A 299 3.80 -8.81 -8.89
N VAL A 300 4.63 -9.48 -8.08
CA VAL A 300 6.08 -9.24 -8.07
C VAL A 300 6.75 -9.75 -9.35
N GLU A 301 6.27 -10.84 -9.96
CA GLU A 301 6.77 -11.32 -11.25
C GLU A 301 6.59 -10.27 -12.36
N GLU A 302 5.44 -9.57 -12.40
CA GLU A 302 5.23 -8.44 -13.34
C GLU A 302 6.12 -7.24 -13.01
N LEU A 303 6.35 -6.92 -11.74
CA LEU A 303 7.32 -5.88 -11.35
C LEU A 303 8.74 -6.22 -11.78
N ILE A 304 9.14 -7.49 -11.72
CA ILE A 304 10.45 -7.96 -12.22
C ILE A 304 10.52 -7.78 -13.73
N GLU A 305 9.49 -8.19 -14.47
CA GLU A 305 9.46 -8.05 -15.93
C GLU A 305 9.55 -6.58 -16.36
N ALA A 306 8.75 -5.70 -15.75
CA ALA A 306 8.81 -4.26 -15.98
C ALA A 306 10.17 -3.63 -15.60
N GLY A 307 10.87 -4.25 -14.64
CA GLY A 307 12.17 -3.81 -14.17
C GLY A 307 13.30 -3.95 -15.19
N ARG A 308 13.17 -4.92 -16.10
CA ARG A 308 14.19 -5.27 -17.11
C ARG A 308 14.51 -4.06 -18.00
#